data_AF-A0A9X0ECX9-F1
#
_entry.id   AF-A0A9X0ECX9-F1
#
_cell.length_a   1.000
_cell.length_b   1.000
_cell.length_c   1.000
_cell.angle_alpha   90.00
_cell.angle_beta   90.00
_cell.angle_gamma   90.00
#
_symmetry.space_group_name_H-M   'P 1'
#
loop_
_entity.id
_entity.type
_entity.pdbx_description
1 polymer ?
#
loop_
_entity_poly.entity_id
_entity_poly.type
_entity_poly.pdbx_seq_one_letter_code
_entity_poly.pdbx_strand_id
1 'polypeptide(L)'
;MSSKLEQLQALLAPVVVALGYECWGIEFSSQGRHSMLRVYIDKEGGVLVDDCAIVSRQISGILDVEDPISSEYTLEVSSPGMERPLFTIEQFASFAGEQVKIKLRSPFEGRRNFQGFLRGVEEQDVVVQVDEHEYLLPIDLIDKANIIPKFD
;
A
#
# COMPACT_ATOMS: atom_id res chain seq x y z
N MET A 1 -11.83 3.04 4.53
CA MET A 1 -10.61 3.88 4.41
C MET A 1 -11.05 5.35 4.32
N SER A 2 -10.18 6.32 4.03
CA SER A 2 -10.68 7.68 3.71
C SER A 2 -11.40 7.63 2.37
N SER A 3 -12.58 8.24 2.27
CA SER A 3 -13.36 8.30 1.01
C SER A 3 -12.55 8.86 -0.17
N LYS A 4 -11.56 9.72 0.09
CA LYS A 4 -10.64 10.23 -0.93
C LYS A 4 -9.71 9.16 -1.48
N LEU A 5 -9.18 8.28 -0.64
CA LEU A 5 -8.27 7.22 -1.08
C LEU A 5 -9.03 6.20 -1.94
N GLU A 6 -10.23 5.82 -1.52
CA GLU A 6 -11.11 4.92 -2.30
C GLU A 6 -11.45 5.52 -3.67
N GLN A 7 -11.74 6.82 -3.73
CA GLN A 7 -11.95 7.54 -4.98
C GLN A 7 -10.71 7.50 -5.89
N LEU A 8 -9.53 7.81 -5.33
CA LEU A 8 -8.26 7.79 -6.10
C LEU A 8 -7.93 6.38 -6.58
N GLN A 9 -8.19 5.35 -5.77
CA GLN A 9 -7.95 3.97 -6.16
C GLN A 9 -8.88 3.52 -7.29
N ALA A 10 -10.17 3.84 -7.20
CA ALA A 10 -11.13 3.55 -8.27
C ALA A 10 -10.79 4.26 -9.59
N LEU A 11 -10.20 5.46 -9.51
CA LEU A 11 -9.79 6.23 -10.68
C LEU A 11 -8.49 5.71 -11.31
N LEU A 12 -7.47 5.45 -10.50
CA LEU A 12 -6.11 5.24 -10.98
C LEU A 12 -5.75 3.76 -11.22
N ALA A 13 -6.29 2.83 -10.43
CA ALA A 13 -5.97 1.42 -10.58
C ALA A 13 -6.30 0.87 -11.98
N PRO A 14 -7.46 1.20 -12.60
CA PRO A 14 -7.75 0.74 -13.96
C PRO A 14 -6.77 1.26 -15.01
N VAL A 15 -6.23 2.48 -14.83
CA VAL A 15 -5.25 3.09 -15.73
C VAL A 15 -3.93 2.32 -15.69
N VAL A 16 -3.46 1.99 -14.48
CA VAL A 16 -2.25 1.19 -14.28
C VAL A 16 -2.40 -0.20 -14.93
N VAL A 17 -3.54 -0.86 -14.70
CA VAL A 17 -3.82 -2.19 -15.26
C VAL A 17 -3.92 -2.15 -16.79
N ALA A 18 -4.56 -1.12 -17.37
CA ALA A 18 -4.66 -0.96 -18.82
C ALA A 18 -3.29 -0.78 -19.50
N LEU A 19 -2.28 -0.29 -18.78
CA LEU A 19 -0.91 -0.16 -19.26
C LEU A 19 -0.09 -1.46 -19.11
N GLY A 20 -0.67 -2.52 -18.55
CA GLY A 20 -0.04 -3.82 -18.38
C GLY A 20 0.74 -4.00 -17.08
N TYR A 21 0.51 -3.16 -16.07
CA TYR A 21 1.14 -3.25 -14.75
C TYR A 21 0.12 -3.66 -13.68
N GLU A 22 0.61 -4.25 -12.59
CA GLU A 22 -0.20 -4.41 -11.38
C GLU A 22 -0.25 -3.09 -10.61
N CYS A 23 -1.45 -2.67 -10.20
CA CYS A 23 -1.60 -1.58 -9.24
C CYS A 23 -1.41 -2.12 -7.82
N TRP A 24 -0.16 -2.16 -7.36
CA TRP A 24 0.20 -2.70 -6.06
C TRP A 24 -0.46 -1.95 -4.89
N GLY A 25 -0.57 -0.63 -4.98
CA GLY A 25 -1.25 0.14 -3.94
C GLY A 25 -1.14 1.64 -4.16
N ILE A 26 -1.98 2.39 -3.46
CA ILE A 26 -2.01 3.86 -3.55
C ILE A 26 -1.98 4.41 -2.12
N GLU A 27 -1.13 5.40 -1.90
CA GLU A 27 -1.09 6.17 -0.66
C GLU A 27 -1.38 7.63 -0.96
N PHE A 28 -2.22 8.25 -0.14
CA PHE A 28 -2.44 9.69 -0.17
C PHE A 28 -2.22 10.27 1.22
N SER A 29 -1.17 11.09 1.35
CA SER A 29 -0.89 11.85 2.57
C SER A 29 -1.28 13.30 2.36
N SER A 30 -2.30 13.76 3.09
CA SER A 30 -2.74 15.16 3.05
C SER A 30 -2.00 15.97 4.10
N GLN A 31 -1.03 16.78 3.68
CA GLN A 31 -0.21 17.63 4.54
C GLN A 31 -0.09 19.07 3.99
N GLY A 32 -1.20 19.60 3.46
CA GLY A 32 -1.24 20.92 2.84
C GLY A 32 -0.33 20.97 1.61
N ARG A 33 0.62 21.90 1.56
CA ARG A 33 1.60 22.03 0.45
C ARG A 33 2.55 20.84 0.31
N HIS A 34 2.65 19.99 1.32
CA HIS A 34 3.47 18.78 1.31
C HIS A 34 2.65 17.52 1.07
N SER A 35 1.44 17.65 0.51
CA SER A 35 0.64 16.49 0.21
C SER A 35 1.33 15.61 -0.83
N MET A 36 1.18 14.30 -0.69
CA MET A 36 1.80 13.31 -1.57
C MET A 36 0.76 12.30 -2.00
N LEU A 37 0.65 12.10 -3.31
CA LEU A 37 -0.03 10.97 -3.92
C LEU A 37 1.05 10.02 -4.44
N ARG A 38 1.15 8.83 -3.86
CA ARG A 38 2.07 7.80 -4.31
C ARG A 38 1.31 6.61 -4.87
N VAL A 39 1.69 6.17 -6.06
CA VAL A 39 1.15 4.98 -6.73
C VAL A 39 2.25 3.95 -6.83
N TYR A 40 2.05 2.80 -6.18
CA TYR A 40 2.94 1.65 -6.31
C TYR A 40 2.48 0.79 -7.47
N ILE A 41 3.40 0.53 -8.40
CA ILE A 41 3.19 -0.39 -9.52
C ILE A 41 4.09 -1.60 -9.37
N ASP A 42 3.65 -2.76 -9.88
CA ASP A 42 4.52 -3.92 -10.01
C ASP A 42 4.34 -4.60 -11.37
N LYS A 43 5.31 -5.45 -11.73
CA LYS A 43 5.22 -6.36 -12.86
C LYS A 43 6.15 -7.55 -12.67
N GLU A 44 5.89 -8.62 -13.39
CA GLU A 44 6.81 -9.73 -13.48
C GLU A 44 8.18 -9.25 -14.00
N GLY A 45 9.27 -9.69 -13.35
CA GLY A 45 10.63 -9.24 -13.65
C GLY A 45 11.03 -7.91 -13.02
N GLY A 46 10.13 -7.25 -12.28
CA GLY A 46 10.40 -6.01 -11.55
C GLY A 46 10.22 -4.75 -12.39
N VAL A 47 10.10 -3.61 -11.70
CA VAL A 47 9.78 -2.31 -12.29
C VAL A 47 11.06 -1.48 -12.49
N LEU A 48 11.23 -0.93 -13.69
CA LEU A 48 12.31 -0.02 -14.05
C LEU A 48 11.84 1.45 -13.97
N VAL A 49 12.80 2.37 -14.00
CA VAL A 49 12.52 3.82 -13.95
C VAL A 49 11.62 4.27 -15.11
N ASP A 50 11.81 3.71 -16.30
CA ASP A 50 11.02 4.04 -17.48
C ASP A 50 9.56 3.59 -17.34
N ASP A 51 9.30 2.47 -16.65
CA ASP A 51 7.93 2.01 -16.38
C ASP A 51 7.20 3.01 -15.48
N CYS A 52 7.85 3.47 -14.42
CA CYS A 52 7.32 4.52 -13.54
C CYS A 52 7.04 5.82 -14.33
N ALA A 53 7.92 6.20 -15.26
CA ALA A 53 7.74 7.39 -16.08
C ALA A 53 6.54 7.26 -17.04
N ILE A 54 6.32 6.09 -17.63
CA ILE A 54 5.15 5.80 -18.50
C ILE A 54 3.86 5.95 -17.70
N VAL A 55 3.77 5.27 -16.55
CA VAL A 55 2.58 5.30 -15.70
C VAL A 55 2.34 6.70 -15.14
N SER A 56 3.39 7.40 -14.70
CA SER A 56 3.30 8.77 -14.17
C SER A 56 2.69 9.74 -15.19
N ARG A 57 3.11 9.68 -16.46
CA ARG A 57 2.54 10.54 -17.52
C ARG A 57 1.06 10.27 -17.75
N GLN A 58 0.66 9.00 -17.76
CA GLN A 58 -0.75 8.63 -17.99
C GLN A 58 -1.64 9.02 -16.82
N ILE A 59 -1.20 8.73 -15.59
CA ILE A 59 -1.93 9.12 -14.38
C ILE A 59 -2.03 10.64 -14.25
N SER A 60 -0.96 11.38 -14.55
CA SER A 60 -0.99 12.86 -14.52
C SER A 60 -2.08 13.41 -15.45
N GLY A 61 -2.19 12.89 -16.68
CA GLY A 61 -3.21 13.36 -17.61
C GLY A 61 -4.64 13.08 -17.14
N ILE A 62 -4.88 11.94 -16.45
CA ILE A 62 -6.19 11.63 -15.85
C ILE A 62 -6.47 12.55 -14.66
N LEU A 63 -5.47 12.80 -13.81
CA LEU A 63 -5.61 13.69 -12.66
C LEU A 63 -5.87 15.14 -13.08
N ASP A 64 -5.28 15.60 -14.19
CA ASP A 64 -5.52 16.94 -14.74
C ASP A 64 -6.96 17.13 -15.25
N VAL A 65 -7.60 16.06 -15.73
CA VAL A 65 -8.96 16.09 -16.27
C VAL A 65 -10.01 15.93 -15.17
N GLU A 66 -9.82 14.94 -14.29
CA GLU A 66 -10.79 14.63 -13.23
C GLU A 66 -10.63 15.51 -11.99
N ASP A 67 -9.46 16.17 -11.84
CA ASP A 67 -9.07 17.05 -10.75
C ASP A 67 -9.58 16.60 -9.35
N PRO A 68 -9.29 15.36 -8.91
CA PRO A 68 -9.86 14.85 -7.68
C PRO A 68 -9.21 15.45 -6.43
N ILE A 69 -8.06 16.13 -6.53
CA ILE A 69 -7.31 16.67 -5.39
C ILE A 69 -7.16 18.18 -5.58
N SER A 70 -7.94 18.95 -4.82
CA SER A 70 -7.98 20.41 -4.93
C SER A 70 -6.79 21.15 -4.30
N SER A 71 -5.97 20.48 -3.51
CA SER A 71 -4.77 21.03 -2.87
C SER A 71 -3.51 20.71 -3.67
N GLU A 72 -2.46 21.52 -3.57
CA GLU A 72 -1.14 21.17 -4.10
C GLU A 72 -0.66 19.80 -3.56
N TYR A 73 -0.07 18.98 -4.44
CA TYR A 73 0.51 17.69 -4.08
C TYR A 73 1.65 17.30 -5.02
N THR A 74 2.50 16.39 -4.54
CA THR A 74 3.51 15.70 -5.36
C THR A 74 2.95 14.35 -5.78
N LEU A 75 2.99 14.05 -7.09
CA LEU A 75 2.74 12.71 -7.62
C LEU A 75 4.06 11.91 -7.65
N GLU A 76 4.04 10.72 -7.05
CA GLU A 76 5.13 9.75 -7.14
C GLU A 76 4.61 8.42 -7.71
N VAL A 77 5.38 7.82 -8.62
CA VAL A 77 5.15 6.45 -9.09
C VAL A 77 6.39 5.64 -8.82
N SER A 78 6.25 4.51 -8.14
CA SER A 78 7.37 3.69 -7.70
C SER A 78 7.03 2.19 -7.70
N SER A 79 8.06 1.34 -7.74
CA SER A 79 7.90 -0.06 -7.32
C SER A 79 7.65 -0.15 -5.80
N PRO A 80 7.04 -1.23 -5.29
CA PRO A 80 6.96 -1.47 -3.84
C PRO A 80 8.31 -1.74 -3.16
N GLY A 81 9.38 -2.02 -3.92
CA GLY A 81 10.71 -2.27 -3.39
C GLY A 81 10.83 -3.61 -2.63
N MET A 82 11.89 -3.75 -1.81
CA MET A 82 12.09 -4.95 -0.98
C MET A 82 11.27 -4.89 0.31
N GLU A 83 11.18 -3.72 0.94
CA GLU A 83 10.33 -3.47 2.12
C GLU A 83 8.88 -3.26 1.64
N ARG A 84 8.30 -4.29 1.03
CA ARG A 84 7.05 -4.20 0.28
C ARG A 84 5.91 -3.72 1.18
N PRO A 85 5.27 -2.57 0.89
CA PRO A 85 4.06 -2.16 1.59
C PRO A 85 2.90 -3.11 1.27
N LEU A 86 2.01 -3.36 2.24
CA LEU A 86 0.83 -4.21 2.06
C LEU A 86 -0.44 -3.40 2.30
N PHE A 87 -1.43 -3.60 1.42
CA PHE A 87 -2.66 -2.81 1.35
C PHE A 87 -3.93 -3.68 1.39
N THR A 88 -3.90 -4.87 0.78
CA THR A 88 -5.08 -5.73 0.64
C THR A 88 -4.90 -7.07 1.36
N ILE A 89 -6.02 -7.71 1.72
CA ILE A 89 -6.03 -9.04 2.35
C ILE A 89 -5.27 -10.07 1.50
N GLU A 90 -5.43 -10.01 0.18
CA GLU A 90 -4.77 -10.93 -0.75
C GLU A 90 -3.25 -10.77 -0.71
N GLN A 91 -2.76 -9.54 -0.58
CA GLN A 91 -1.34 -9.28 -0.40
C GLN A 91 -0.85 -9.88 0.92
N PHE A 92 -1.54 -9.63 2.05
CA PHE A 92 -1.17 -10.27 3.32
C PHE A 92 -1.17 -11.80 3.23
N ALA A 93 -2.19 -12.39 2.61
CA ALA A 93 -2.26 -13.84 2.41
C ALA A 93 -1.05 -14.37 1.60
N SER A 94 -0.65 -13.66 0.55
CA SER A 94 0.46 -14.06 -0.33
C SER A 94 1.84 -14.02 0.35
N PHE A 95 2.01 -13.26 1.42
CA PHE A 95 3.26 -13.17 2.20
C PHE A 95 3.21 -13.94 3.53
N ALA A 96 2.27 -14.87 3.71
CA ALA A 96 2.27 -15.74 4.88
C ALA A 96 3.64 -16.46 5.03
N GLY A 97 4.20 -16.41 6.23
CA GLY A 97 5.54 -16.90 6.57
C GLY A 97 6.63 -15.82 6.59
N GLU A 98 6.38 -14.63 6.05
CA GLU A 98 7.33 -13.51 6.08
C GLU A 98 7.26 -12.71 7.39
N GLN A 99 8.35 -11.98 7.68
CA GLN A 99 8.33 -11.00 8.75
C GLN A 99 7.63 -9.72 8.27
N VAL A 100 6.76 -9.18 9.10
CA VAL A 100 5.98 -7.98 8.81
C VAL A 100 6.08 -6.99 9.96
N LYS A 101 6.10 -5.70 9.62
CA LYS A 101 5.92 -4.60 10.56
C LYS A 101 4.60 -3.91 10.27
N ILE A 102 3.71 -3.86 11.26
CA ILE A 102 2.37 -3.29 11.15
C ILE A 102 2.22 -2.16 12.16
N LYS A 103 1.67 -1.03 11.69
CA LYS A 103 1.26 0.10 12.50
C LYS A 103 -0.26 0.22 12.40
N LEU A 104 -0.93 0.35 13.54
CA LEU A 104 -2.37 0.51 13.62
C LEU A 104 -2.79 1.98 13.82
N ARG A 105 -3.97 2.31 13.27
CA ARG A 105 -4.62 3.61 13.41
C ARG A 105 -5.02 3.89 14.84
N SER A 106 -5.51 2.89 15.56
CA SER A 106 -5.81 2.94 16.99
C SER A 106 -5.15 1.77 17.73
N PRO A 107 -4.91 1.87 19.04
CA PRO A 107 -4.38 0.75 19.81
C PRO A 107 -5.30 -0.47 19.72
N PHE A 108 -4.72 -1.64 19.49
CA PHE A 108 -5.33 -2.95 19.72
C PHE A 108 -4.66 -3.52 20.96
N GLU A 109 -5.45 -3.80 22.00
CA GLU A 109 -4.94 -4.24 23.30
C GLU A 109 -3.84 -3.31 23.89
N GLY A 110 -4.00 -2.00 23.71
CA GLY A 110 -3.04 -1.00 24.20
C GLY A 110 -1.75 -0.87 23.36
N ARG A 111 -1.60 -1.65 22.29
CA ARG A 111 -0.43 -1.64 21.39
C ARG A 111 -0.82 -1.13 19.99
N ARG A 112 0.05 -0.30 19.39
CA ARG A 112 -0.15 0.22 18.01
C ARG A 112 0.86 -0.31 17.00
N ASN A 113 2.01 -0.80 17.44
CA ASN A 113 3.08 -1.24 16.55
C ASN A 113 3.35 -2.71 16.80
N PHE A 114 3.18 -3.53 15.77
CA PHE A 114 3.40 -4.97 15.78
C PHE A 114 4.54 -5.27 14.82
N GLN A 115 5.41 -6.19 15.23
CA GLN A 115 6.48 -6.69 14.39
C GLN A 115 6.63 -8.17 14.73
N GLY A 116 6.54 -9.03 13.71
CA GLY A 116 6.46 -10.45 13.93
C GLY A 116 6.30 -11.22 12.62
N PHE A 117 5.91 -12.48 12.72
CA PHE A 117 5.66 -13.32 11.55
C PHE A 117 4.20 -13.21 11.12
N LEU A 118 4.00 -12.93 9.84
CA LEU A 118 2.69 -13.00 9.22
C LEU A 118 2.30 -14.48 9.11
N ARG A 119 1.24 -14.89 9.81
CA ARG A 119 0.75 -16.29 9.77
C ARG A 119 -0.30 -16.52 8.70
N GLY A 120 -0.89 -15.44 8.18
CA GLY A 120 -1.86 -15.47 7.11
C GLY A 120 -2.97 -14.46 7.37
N VAL A 121 -4.17 -14.80 6.91
CA VAL A 121 -5.39 -14.00 7.08
C VAL A 121 -6.54 -14.91 7.47
N GLU A 122 -7.42 -14.42 8.34
CA GLU A 122 -8.69 -15.04 8.71
C GLU A 122 -9.81 -14.04 8.44
N GLU A 123 -10.67 -14.31 7.45
CA GLU A 123 -11.73 -13.40 7.01
C GLU A 123 -11.23 -11.98 6.63
N GLN A 124 -11.26 -11.04 7.57
CA GLN A 124 -10.81 -9.65 7.42
C GLN A 124 -9.70 -9.28 8.42
N ASP A 125 -9.18 -10.27 9.15
CA ASP A 125 -8.11 -10.12 10.13
C ASP A 125 -6.78 -10.63 9.57
N VAL A 126 -5.74 -9.85 9.76
CA VAL A 126 -4.35 -10.21 9.48
C VAL A 126 -3.78 -10.90 10.72
N VAL A 127 -3.36 -12.16 10.58
CA VAL A 127 -2.83 -12.94 11.70
C VAL A 127 -1.33 -12.70 11.82
N VAL A 128 -0.90 -12.07 12.92
CA VAL A 128 0.52 -11.79 13.19
C VAL A 128 0.94 -12.46 14.49
N GLN A 129 1.95 -13.32 14.41
CA GLN A 129 2.60 -13.86 15.59
C GLN A 129 3.73 -12.92 16.05
N VAL A 130 3.61 -12.43 17.28
CA VAL A 130 4.67 -11.68 17.98
C VAL A 130 5.10 -12.49 19.20
N ASP A 131 6.36 -12.90 19.23
CA ASP A 131 6.89 -13.84 20.22
C ASP A 131 6.06 -15.15 20.22
N GLU A 132 5.43 -15.49 21.35
CA GLU A 132 4.57 -16.67 21.51
C GLU A 132 3.07 -16.37 21.36
N HIS A 133 2.69 -15.12 21.03
CA HIS A 133 1.30 -14.69 20.96
C HIS A 133 0.87 -14.41 19.53
N GLU A 134 -0.33 -14.87 19.16
CA GLU A 134 -0.97 -14.54 17.88
C GLU A 134 -2.00 -13.42 18.07
N TYR A 135 -1.95 -12.46 17.15
CA TYR A 135 -2.87 -11.33 17.10
C TYR A 135 -3.66 -11.37 15.80
N LEU A 136 -4.98 -11.29 15.90
CA LEU A 136 -5.88 -11.07 14.78
C LEU A 136 -6.10 -9.56 14.65
N LEU A 137 -5.43 -8.95 13.68
CA LEU A 137 -5.46 -7.50 13.49
C LEU A 137 -6.42 -7.16 12.34
N PRO A 138 -7.57 -6.50 12.61
CA PRO A 138 -8.49 -6.12 11.54
C PRO A 138 -7.81 -5.23 10.51
N ILE A 139 -7.96 -5.57 9.22
CA ILE A 139 -7.28 -4.83 8.14
C ILE A 139 -7.65 -3.35 8.14
N ASP A 140 -8.88 -3.01 8.51
CA ASP A 140 -9.36 -1.63 8.60
C ASP A 140 -8.66 -0.79 9.69
N LEU A 141 -8.09 -1.46 10.71
CA LEU A 141 -7.28 -0.81 11.73
C LEU A 141 -5.82 -0.63 11.30
N ILE A 142 -5.37 -1.26 10.22
CA ILE A 142 -4.00 -1.12 9.74
C ILE A 142 -3.84 0.27 9.09
N ASP A 143 -2.89 1.04 9.63
CA ASP A 143 -2.45 2.33 9.07
C ASP A 143 -1.39 2.10 7.99
N LYS A 144 -0.39 1.28 8.32
CA LYS A 144 0.71 0.89 7.43
C LYS A 144 1.15 -0.52 7.76
N ALA A 145 1.53 -1.28 6.75
CA ALA A 145 2.18 -2.56 6.90
C ALA A 145 3.26 -2.71 5.85
N ASN A 146 4.44 -3.21 6.22
CA ASN A 146 5.48 -3.55 5.26
C ASN A 146 6.15 -4.87 5.62
N ILE A 147 6.57 -5.62 4.59
CA ILE A 147 7.46 -6.77 4.74
C ILE A 147 8.83 -6.31 5.21
N ILE A 148 9.42 -7.02 6.17
CA ILE A 148 10.81 -6.80 6.59
C ILE A 148 11.70 -7.67 5.69
N PRO A 149 12.59 -7.06 4.87
CA PRO A 149 13.50 -7.83 4.03
C PRO A 149 14.44 -8.70 4.87
N LYS A 150 14.62 -9.95 4.43
CA LYS A 150 15.67 -10.83 4.95
C LYS A 150 16.96 -10.53 4.18
N PHE A 151 18.03 -10.21 4.90
CA PHE A 151 19.37 -10.10 4.34
C PHE A 151 20.16 -11.30 4.85
N ASP A 152 20.30 -12.32 4.01
CA ASP A 152 21.18 -13.47 4.25
C ASP A 152 22.64 -13.15 3.86
#